data_AF-A0A3M0AAR2-F1
#
_entry.id   AF-A0A3M0AAR2-F1
#
_cell.length_a   1.000
_cell.length_b   1.000
_cell.length_c   1.000
_cell.angle_alpha   90.00
_cell.angle_beta   90.00
_cell.angle_gamma   90.00
#
_symmetry.space_group_name_H-M   'P 1'
#
loop_
_entity.id
_entity.type
_entity.pdbx_description
1 polymer ?
#
loop_
_entity_poly.entity_id
_entity_poly.type
_entity_poly.pdbx_seq_one_letter_code
_entity_poly.pdbx_strand_id
1 'polypeptide(L)'
;MNVHSFLIYLCAIKWNTMKKPATTFMSVISVIISFFMIYAGMMHFVDPELFTPYVPKFLKYDLAIIYISGVVEIIIGTLILFTKYRGIGSVALFILLLTFLPIHLWDVILEQPIIGSKVKAVVRLSLQFLFIALAWELKTIYFNKK
;
A
#
# COMPACT_ATOMS: atom_id res chain seq x y z
N MET A 1 35.39 7.81 -28.47
CA MET A 1 34.83 7.93 -27.10
C MET A 1 36.00 8.18 -26.15
N ASN A 2 36.06 9.32 -25.44
CA ASN A 2 37.21 9.61 -24.57
C ASN A 2 37.13 8.80 -23.27
N VAL A 3 38.28 8.50 -22.65
CA VAL A 3 38.39 7.66 -21.44
C VAL A 3 37.55 8.21 -20.29
N HIS A 4 37.40 9.54 -20.24
CA HIS A 4 36.60 10.24 -19.24
C HIS A 4 35.10 9.95 -19.38
N SER A 5 34.56 9.96 -20.61
CA SER A 5 33.16 9.62 -20.89
C SER A 5 32.87 8.14 -20.62
N PHE A 6 33.84 7.25 -20.87
CA PHE A 6 33.72 5.84 -20.54
C PHE A 6 33.69 5.59 -19.02
N LEU A 7 34.52 6.29 -18.25
CA LEU A 7 34.52 6.20 -16.78
C LEU A 7 33.24 6.77 -16.16
N ILE A 8 32.72 7.89 -16.68
CA ILE A 8 31.43 8.45 -16.25
C ILE A 8 30.29 7.48 -16.58
N TYR A 9 30.31 6.86 -17.75
CA TYR A 9 29.33 5.85 -18.16
C TYR A 9 29.38 4.61 -17.26
N LEU A 10 30.57 4.11 -16.91
CA LEU A 10 30.74 3.01 -15.96
C LEU A 10 30.30 3.39 -14.54
N CYS A 11 30.54 4.62 -14.10
CA CYS A 11 30.09 5.12 -12.80
C CYS A 11 28.56 5.25 -12.76
N ALA A 12 27.94 5.73 -13.85
CA ALA A 12 26.49 5.81 -14.00
C ALA A 12 25.83 4.42 -14.03
N ILE A 13 26.44 3.43 -14.68
CA ILE A 13 26.00 2.03 -14.65
C ILE A 13 26.13 1.45 -13.23
N LYS A 14 27.25 1.73 -12.54
CA LYS A 14 27.51 1.24 -11.18
C LYS A 14 26.53 1.85 -10.16
N TRP A 15 26.13 3.11 -10.35
CA TRP A 15 25.11 3.79 -9.55
C TRP A 15 23.72 3.18 -9.76
N ASN A 16 23.35 2.87 -11.00
CA ASN A 16 22.06 2.25 -11.34
C ASN A 16 21.96 0.78 -10.92
N THR A 17 23.07 0.11 -10.60
CA THR A 17 23.15 -1.33 -10.31
C THR A 17 23.41 -1.66 -8.85
N MET A 18 23.42 -0.68 -7.95
CA MET A 18 23.42 -0.95 -6.51
C MET A 18 22.04 -1.49 -6.08
N LYS A 19 21.82 -2.77 -6.33
CA LYS A 19 20.71 -3.58 -5.80
C LYS A 19 20.78 -3.52 -4.27
N LYS A 20 20.10 -2.55 -3.65
CA LYS A 20 20.00 -2.51 -2.18
C LYS A 20 19.26 -3.78 -1.75
N PRO A 21 19.87 -4.71 -1.01
CA PRO A 21 19.09 -5.75 -0.36
C PRO A 21 18.08 -5.05 0.55
N ALA A 22 16.85 -5.57 0.65
CA ALA A 22 15.91 -5.10 1.65
C ALA A 22 16.62 -5.11 3.01
N THR A 23 16.82 -3.94 3.59
CA THR A 23 17.50 -3.83 4.88
C THR A 23 16.66 -4.53 5.95
N THR A 24 17.28 -4.97 7.05
CA THR A 24 16.56 -5.54 8.19
C THR A 24 15.37 -4.66 8.61
N PHE A 25 15.56 -3.34 8.54
CA PHE A 25 14.52 -2.34 8.76
C PHE A 25 13.29 -2.51 7.84
N MET A 26 13.48 -2.59 6.51
CA MET A 26 12.36 -2.75 5.58
C MET A 26 11.65 -4.11 5.75
N SER A 27 12.35 -5.12 6.24
CA SER A 27 11.74 -6.40 6.57
C SER A 27 10.80 -6.29 7.77
N VAL A 28 11.20 -5.56 8.83
CA VAL A 28 10.34 -5.27 9.98
C VAL A 28 9.11 -4.46 9.56
N ILE A 29 9.30 -3.41 8.75
CA ILE A 29 8.19 -2.61 8.21
C ILE A 29 7.23 -3.47 7.38
N SER A 30 7.75 -4.40 6.57
CA SER A 30 6.91 -5.31 5.79
C SER A 30 6.02 -6.18 6.68
N VAL A 31 6.55 -6.67 7.81
CA VAL A 31 5.78 -7.45 8.78
C VAL A 31 4.67 -6.59 9.40
N ILE A 32 4.98 -5.37 9.81
CA ILE A 32 3.99 -4.43 10.38
C ILE A 32 2.87 -4.14 9.37
N ILE A 33 3.22 -3.82 8.12
CA ILE A 33 2.24 -3.60 7.04
C ILE A 33 1.39 -4.85 6.82
N SER A 34 2.01 -6.03 6.82
CA SER A 34 1.28 -7.29 6.60
C SER A 34 0.20 -7.51 7.64
N PHE A 35 0.54 -7.38 8.93
CA PHE A 35 -0.42 -7.53 10.01
C PHE A 35 -1.48 -6.42 10.00
N PHE A 36 -1.09 -5.18 9.69
CA PHE A 36 -2.04 -4.09 9.55
C PHE A 36 -3.07 -4.38 8.44
N MET A 37 -2.63 -4.83 7.26
CA MET A 37 -3.52 -5.13 6.14
C MET A 37 -4.42 -6.34 6.42
N ILE A 38 -3.89 -7.38 7.08
CA ILE A 38 -4.71 -8.53 7.49
C ILE A 38 -5.78 -8.09 8.49
N TYR A 39 -5.39 -7.30 9.49
CA TYR A 39 -6.33 -6.77 10.48
C TYR A 39 -7.41 -5.88 9.84
N ALA A 40 -7.01 -4.93 8.98
CA ALA A 40 -7.95 -4.08 8.25
C ALA A 40 -8.93 -4.91 7.40
N GLY A 41 -8.42 -5.92 6.70
CA GLY A 41 -9.25 -6.81 5.89
C GLY A 41 -10.21 -7.64 6.74
N MET A 42 -9.79 -8.10 7.91
CA MET A 42 -10.67 -8.79 8.86
C MET A 42 -11.83 -7.89 9.34
N MET A 43 -11.59 -6.59 9.54
CA MET A 43 -12.64 -5.66 9.99
C MET A 43 -13.82 -5.58 9.02
N HIS A 44 -13.59 -5.79 7.72
CA HIS A 44 -14.66 -5.83 6.71
C HIS A 44 -15.66 -6.97 6.93
N PHE A 45 -15.28 -8.03 7.65
CA PHE A 45 -16.15 -9.16 7.99
C PHE A 45 -16.73 -9.05 9.41
N VAL A 46 -16.00 -8.41 10.32
CA VAL A 46 -16.41 -8.23 11.72
C VAL A 46 -17.50 -7.17 11.84
N ASP A 47 -17.33 -6.03 11.14
CA ASP A 47 -18.27 -4.91 11.18
C ASP A 47 -18.41 -4.28 9.78
N PRO A 48 -19.09 -4.96 8.84
CA PRO A 48 -19.24 -4.48 7.47
C PRO A 48 -20.05 -3.18 7.36
N GLU A 49 -20.98 -2.93 8.28
CA GLU A 49 -21.88 -1.75 8.25
C GLU A 49 -21.11 -0.45 8.41
N LEU A 50 -20.01 -0.49 9.17
CA LEU A 50 -19.08 0.62 9.33
C LEU A 50 -18.45 1.07 7.99
N PHE A 51 -18.37 0.18 6.99
CA PHE A 51 -17.79 0.47 5.67
C PHE A 51 -18.84 0.79 4.60
N THR A 52 -20.12 0.49 4.82
CA THR A 52 -21.20 0.75 3.85
C THR A 52 -21.23 2.20 3.35
N PRO A 53 -21.06 3.23 4.19
CA PRO A 53 -21.10 4.62 3.71
C PRO A 53 -19.92 5.00 2.79
N TYR A 54 -18.85 4.21 2.77
CA TYR A 54 -17.73 4.41 1.83
C TYR A 54 -17.99 3.83 0.44
N VAL A 55 -18.96 2.93 0.28
CA VAL A 55 -19.32 2.39 -1.03
C VAL A 55 -20.05 3.48 -1.83
N PRO A 56 -19.55 3.88 -3.01
CA PRO A 56 -20.24 4.87 -3.82
C PRO A 56 -21.64 4.39 -4.26
N LYS A 57 -22.65 5.24 -4.11
CA LYS A 57 -24.07 4.92 -4.39
C LYS A 57 -24.37 4.43 -5.82
N PHE A 58 -23.47 4.66 -6.77
CA PHE A 58 -23.62 4.17 -8.15
C PHE A 58 -23.22 2.70 -8.31
N LEU A 59 -22.49 2.13 -7.34
CA LEU A 59 -22.20 0.70 -7.29
C LEU A 59 -23.39 -0.03 -6.64
N LYS A 60 -23.70 -1.22 -7.15
CA LYS A 60 -24.70 -2.11 -6.55
C LYS A 60 -23.99 -3.14 -5.67
N TYR A 61 -24.68 -3.64 -4.65
CA TYR A 61 -24.23 -4.73 -3.77
C TYR A 61 -23.10 -4.35 -2.79
N ASP A 62 -23.35 -3.36 -1.94
CA ASP A 62 -22.38 -2.80 -0.99
C ASP A 62 -21.66 -3.87 -0.14
N LEU A 63 -22.41 -4.81 0.45
CA LEU A 63 -21.83 -5.89 1.27
C LEU A 63 -20.89 -6.80 0.48
N ALA A 64 -21.20 -7.11 -0.78
CA ALA A 64 -20.33 -7.92 -1.62
C ALA A 64 -19.01 -7.19 -1.91
N ILE A 65 -19.07 -5.89 -2.18
CA ILE A 65 -17.90 -5.05 -2.41
C ILE A 65 -17.01 -5.01 -1.16
N ILE A 66 -17.62 -4.83 0.02
CA ILE A 66 -16.92 -4.78 1.31
C ILE A 66 -16.24 -6.12 1.62
N TYR A 67 -16.91 -7.25 1.43
CA TYR A 67 -16.30 -8.55 1.66
C TYR A 67 -15.18 -8.85 0.66
N ILE A 68 -15.36 -8.50 -0.62
CA ILE A 68 -14.32 -8.68 -1.64
C ILE A 68 -13.10 -7.80 -1.32
N SER A 69 -13.29 -6.54 -0.92
CA SER A 69 -12.16 -5.68 -0.52
C SER A 69 -11.44 -6.24 0.70
N GLY A 70 -12.17 -6.75 1.70
CA GLY A 70 -11.59 -7.43 2.85
C GLY A 70 -10.74 -8.65 2.47
N VAL A 71 -11.22 -9.50 1.55
CA VAL A 71 -10.44 -10.64 1.02
C VAL A 71 -9.16 -10.14 0.34
N VAL A 72 -9.27 -9.11 -0.51
CA VAL A 72 -8.13 -8.54 -1.24
C VAL A 72 -7.06 -8.01 -0.28
N GLU A 73 -7.46 -7.30 0.78
CA GLU A 73 -6.55 -6.78 1.81
C GLU A 73 -5.81 -7.91 2.54
N ILE A 74 -6.53 -8.97 2.95
CA ILE A 74 -5.93 -10.13 3.63
C ILE A 74 -4.92 -10.83 2.71
N ILE A 75 -5.27 -11.04 1.43
CA ILE A 75 -4.37 -11.64 0.45
C ILE A 75 -3.11 -10.79 0.28
N ILE A 76 -3.26 -9.47 0.14
CA ILE A 76 -2.12 -8.55 -0.02
C ILE A 76 -1.21 -8.59 1.22
N GLY A 77 -1.78 -8.52 2.43
CA GLY A 77 -1.01 -8.61 3.67
C GLY A 77 -0.27 -9.94 3.76
N THR A 78 -0.91 -11.04 3.38
CA THR A 78 -0.30 -12.38 3.33
C THR A 78 0.85 -12.44 2.31
N LEU A 79 0.69 -11.88 1.11
CA LEU A 79 1.73 -11.83 0.09
C LEU A 79 2.96 -11.03 0.55
N ILE A 80 2.77 -9.92 1.27
CA ILE A 80 3.86 -9.12 1.83
C ILE A 80 4.59 -9.85 2.95
N LEU A 81 3.90 -10.68 3.72
CA LEU A 81 4.49 -11.44 4.82
C LEU A 81 5.59 -12.39 4.32
N PHE A 82 5.34 -13.07 3.20
CA PHE A 82 6.28 -14.02 2.60
C PHE A 82 7.27 -13.34 1.65
N THR A 83 8.57 -13.38 1.99
CA THR A 83 9.66 -12.75 1.21
C THR A 83 9.64 -13.11 -0.28
N LYS A 84 9.24 -14.34 -0.64
CA LYS A 84 9.11 -14.81 -2.03
C LYS A 84 8.07 -14.02 -2.84
N TYR A 85 6.99 -13.59 -2.20
CA TYR A 85 5.84 -12.94 -2.83
C TYR A 85 5.77 -11.43 -2.57
N ARG A 86 6.64 -10.91 -1.69
CA ARG A 86 6.63 -9.51 -1.25
C ARG A 86 6.71 -8.48 -2.38
N GLY A 87 7.43 -8.78 -3.47
CA GLY A 87 7.42 -7.93 -4.66
C GLY A 87 6.00 -7.76 -5.21
N ILE A 88 5.32 -8.87 -5.54
CA ILE A 88 3.95 -8.87 -6.05
C ILE A 88 3.00 -8.22 -5.04
N GLY A 89 3.11 -8.57 -3.75
CA GLY A 89 2.33 -7.98 -2.67
C GLY A 89 2.48 -6.46 -2.57
N SER A 90 3.69 -5.92 -2.75
CA SER A 90 3.93 -4.48 -2.71
C SER A 90 3.31 -3.71 -3.88
N VAL A 91 3.28 -4.31 -5.08
CA VAL A 91 2.57 -3.73 -6.24
C VAL A 91 1.07 -3.74 -5.99
N ALA A 92 0.53 -4.87 -5.54
CA ALA A 92 -0.89 -4.99 -5.25
C ALA A 92 -1.33 -4.02 -4.15
N LEU A 93 -0.54 -3.87 -3.08
CA LEU A 93 -0.76 -2.88 -2.03
C LEU A 93 -0.76 -1.46 -2.61
N PHE A 94 0.25 -1.10 -3.41
CA PHE A 94 0.34 0.22 -4.00
C PHE A 94 -0.89 0.56 -4.85
N ILE A 95 -1.32 -0.37 -5.70
CA ILE A 95 -2.52 -0.20 -6.53
C ILE A 95 -3.76 -0.04 -5.66
N LEU A 96 -3.97 -0.93 -4.67
CA LEU A 96 -5.12 -0.86 -3.77
C LEU A 96 -5.18 0.49 -3.03
N LEU A 97 -4.05 0.97 -2.51
CA LEU A 97 -4.00 2.24 -1.80
C LEU A 97 -4.31 3.42 -2.72
N LEU A 98 -3.88 3.39 -3.99
CA LEU A 98 -4.30 4.41 -4.96
C LEU A 98 -5.79 4.34 -5.25
N THR A 99 -6.37 3.14 -5.31
CA THR A 99 -7.82 2.95 -5.50
C THR A 99 -8.64 3.53 -4.34
N PHE A 100 -8.17 3.40 -3.10
CA PHE A 100 -8.88 3.93 -1.92
C PHE A 100 -8.59 5.40 -1.60
N LEU A 101 -7.54 5.97 -2.19
CA LEU A 101 -7.14 7.35 -1.93
C LEU A 101 -8.27 8.39 -2.15
N PRO A 102 -9.08 8.34 -3.24
CA PRO A 102 -10.18 9.28 -3.42
C PRO A 102 -11.19 9.27 -2.28
N ILE A 103 -11.47 8.08 -1.71
CA ILE A 103 -12.42 7.91 -0.62
C ILE A 103 -11.89 8.57 0.67
N HIS A 104 -10.61 8.37 1.00
CA HIS A 104 -10.00 8.99 2.18
C HIS A 104 -9.82 10.51 2.03
N LEU A 105 -9.58 11.01 0.81
CA LEU A 105 -9.59 12.44 0.54
C LEU A 105 -10.98 13.04 0.75
N TRP A 106 -12.01 12.40 0.20
CA TRP A 106 -13.40 12.81 0.39
C TRP A 106 -13.77 12.87 1.88
N ASP A 107 -13.46 11.82 2.64
CA ASP A 107 -13.77 11.70 4.06
C ASP A 107 -13.19 12.84 4.90
N VAL A 108 -11.98 13.30 4.55
CA VAL A 108 -11.35 14.45 5.20
C VAL A 108 -11.98 15.77 4.77
N ILE A 109 -12.63 15.87 3.62
CA ILE A 109 -13.26 17.12 3.16
C ILE A 109 -14.64 17.32 3.80
N LEU A 110 -15.39 16.26 4.06
CA LEU A 110 -16.73 16.32 4.65
C LEU A 110 -16.76 17.08 5.99
N GLU A 111 -17.80 17.89 6.20
CA GLU A 111 -18.04 18.56 7.49
C GLU A 111 -18.14 17.54 8.63
N GLN A 112 -18.90 16.47 8.39
CA GLN A 112 -18.96 15.29 9.25
C GLN A 112 -18.30 14.10 8.54
N PRO A 113 -17.13 13.64 9.01
CA PRO A 113 -16.48 12.45 8.46
C PRO A 113 -17.38 11.23 8.54
N ILE A 114 -17.17 10.30 7.61
CA ILE A 114 -17.92 9.07 7.49
C ILE A 114 -17.74 8.20 8.74
N ILE A 115 -16.50 8.10 9.25
CA ILE A 115 -16.19 7.38 10.49
C ILE A 115 -15.46 8.27 11.47
N GLY A 116 -16.08 8.44 12.64
CA GLY A 116 -15.45 9.05 13.81
C GLY A 116 -15.21 10.55 13.64
N SER A 117 -14.15 11.05 14.27
CA SER A 117 -13.85 12.48 14.27
C SER A 117 -13.00 12.89 13.07
N LYS A 118 -12.96 14.21 12.80
CA LYS A 118 -12.10 14.81 11.76
C LYS A 118 -10.63 14.44 11.94
N VAL A 119 -10.18 14.36 13.19
CA VAL A 119 -8.83 13.91 13.54
C VAL A 119 -8.59 12.47 13.05
N LYS A 120 -9.54 11.55 13.26
CA LYS A 120 -9.41 10.16 12.77
C LYS A 120 -9.36 10.09 11.25
N ALA A 121 -10.15 10.90 10.54
CA ALA A 121 -10.11 10.98 9.08
C ALA A 121 -8.74 11.48 8.57
N VAL A 122 -8.19 12.53 9.18
CA VAL A 122 -6.85 13.04 8.85
C VAL A 122 -5.78 11.97 9.10
N VAL A 123 -5.84 11.27 10.24
CA VAL A 123 -4.91 10.17 10.55
C VAL A 123 -5.00 9.05 9.51
N ARG A 124 -6.20 8.62 9.10
CA ARG A 124 -6.38 7.63 8.03
C ARG A 124 -5.72 8.08 6.73
N LEU A 125 -5.96 9.32 6.31
CA LEU A 125 -5.37 9.87 5.09
C LEU A 125 -3.83 9.98 5.19
N SER A 126 -3.30 10.39 6.34
CA SER A 126 -1.84 10.43 6.55
C SER A 126 -1.22 9.04 6.49
N LEU A 127 -1.86 8.04 7.10
CA LEU A 127 -1.44 6.64 7.00
C LEU A 127 -1.53 6.12 5.57
N GLN A 128 -2.55 6.54 4.80
CA GLN A 128 -2.69 6.20 3.39
C GLN A 128 -1.45 6.64 2.59
N PHE A 129 -1.05 7.91 2.72
CA PHE A 129 0.14 8.41 2.02
C PHE A 129 1.43 7.74 2.48
N LEU A 130 1.56 7.48 3.79
CA LEU A 130 2.71 6.75 4.33
C LEU A 130 2.80 5.34 3.72
N PHE A 131 1.69 4.59 3.68
CA PHE A 131 1.69 3.25 3.12
C PHE A 131 1.88 3.25 1.60
N ILE A 132 1.42 4.27 0.87
CA ILE A 132 1.72 4.42 -0.56
C ILE A 132 3.23 4.56 -0.77
N ALA A 133 3.89 5.42 0.00
CA ALA A 133 5.34 5.61 -0.06
C ALA A 133 6.09 4.31 0.28
N LEU A 134 5.69 3.62 1.36
CA LEU A 134 6.31 2.36 1.77
C LEU A 134 6.09 1.23 0.74
N ALA A 135 4.90 1.16 0.14
CA ALA A 135 4.60 0.19 -0.92
C ALA A 135 5.46 0.44 -2.16
N TRP A 136 5.68 1.71 -2.54
CA TRP A 136 6.55 2.07 -3.65
C TRP A 136 8.02 1.72 -3.40
N GLU A 137 8.51 1.99 -2.19
CA GLU A 137 9.88 1.61 -1.79
C GLU A 137 10.06 0.09 -1.79
N LEU A 138 9.12 -0.65 -1.19
CA LEU A 138 9.13 -2.12 -1.22
C LEU A 138 9.10 -2.65 -2.67
N LYS A 139 8.22 -2.11 -3.51
CA LYS A 139 8.17 -2.46 -4.94
C LYS A 139 9.54 -2.30 -5.58
N THR A 140 10.17 -1.14 -5.40
CA THR A 140 11.45 -0.79 -6.01
C THR A 140 12.55 -1.75 -5.56
N ILE A 141 12.62 -2.08 -4.26
CA ILE A 141 13.60 -3.00 -3.70
C ILE A 141 13.47 -4.42 -4.29
N TYR A 142 12.24 -4.94 -4.43
CA TYR A 142 12.02 -6.33 -4.81
C TYR A 142 11.91 -6.55 -6.33
N PHE A 143 11.47 -5.56 -7.11
CA PHE A 143 11.41 -5.66 -8.58
C PHE A 143 12.73 -5.28 -9.27
N ASN A 144 13.48 -4.28 -8.78
CA ASN A 144 14.80 -3.96 -9.35
C ASN A 144 15.90 -4.97 -8.95
N LYS A 145 15.53 -6.00 -8.18
CA LYS A 145 16.44 -7.07 -7.76
C LYS A 145 16.65 -8.14 -8.83
N LYS A 146 15.75 -8.24 -9.81
CA LYS A 146 15.96 -9.06 -11.02
C LYS A 146 16.81 -8.28 -11.99
#